data_AF-A0A1I8IE74-F1
#
_entry.id   AF-A0A1I8IE74-F1
#
_cell.length_a   1.000
_cell.length_b   1.000
_cell.length_c   1.000
_cell.angle_alpha   90.00
_cell.angle_beta   90.00
_cell.angle_gamma   90.00
#
_symmetry.space_group_name_H-M   'P 1'
#
loop_
_entity.id
_entity.type
_entity.pdbx_description
1 polymer ?
#
loop_
_entity_poly.entity_id
_entity_poly.type
_entity_poly.pdbx_seq_one_letter_code
_entity_poly.pdbx_strand_id
1 'polypeptide(L)'
;MRMNALACLEQLMDRLDKMTILEDLLPFLLDISFSDPDIYMAVINIYKRMLTDKKFGLTYNVIATKVLPHLIPYTVNPNLRRDDFRCVMETLNAMWSRLETGRAAQMKLEDADGNDSMDEYE
;
A
#
# COMPACT_ATOMS: atom_id res chain seq x y z
N MET A 1 -13.22 16.15 -13.46
CA MET A 1 -12.86 14.91 -14.17
C MET A 1 -11.94 13.99 -13.37
N ARG A 2 -10.90 14.50 -12.69
CA ARG A 2 -9.94 13.64 -11.93
C ARG A 2 -10.57 12.78 -10.83
N MET A 3 -11.48 13.33 -10.02
CA MET A 3 -12.16 12.57 -8.95
C MET A 3 -13.01 11.41 -9.47
N ASN A 4 -13.83 11.64 -10.51
CA ASN A 4 -14.68 10.59 -11.09
C ASN A 4 -13.82 9.48 -11.71
N ALA A 5 -12.68 9.81 -12.31
CA ALA A 5 -11.76 8.82 -12.84
C ALA A 5 -11.17 7.92 -11.73
N LEU A 6 -10.78 8.49 -10.58
CA LEU A 6 -10.28 7.72 -9.44
C LEU A 6 -11.36 6.83 -8.82
N ALA A 7 -12.60 7.33 -8.69
CA ALA A 7 -13.73 6.53 -8.22
C ALA A 7 -14.05 5.37 -9.18
N CYS A 8 -14.01 5.62 -10.50
CA CYS A 8 -14.16 4.55 -11.49
C CYS A 8 -13.01 3.54 -11.43
N LEU A 9 -11.79 4.00 -11.18
CA LEU A 9 -10.61 3.16 -11.07
C LEU A 9 -10.72 2.19 -9.89
N GLU A 10 -11.17 2.68 -8.73
CA GLU A 10 -11.45 1.86 -7.54
C GLU A 10 -12.43 0.71 -7.86
N GLN A 11 -13.47 0.97 -8.65
CA GLN A 11 -14.45 -0.05 -9.06
C GLN A 11 -13.90 -1.03 -10.10
N LEU A 12 -13.00 -0.58 -10.97
CA LEU A 12 -12.42 -1.41 -12.02
C LEU A 12 -11.33 -2.35 -11.50
N MET A 13 -10.78 -2.08 -10.32
CA MET A 13 -9.67 -2.84 -9.73
C MET A 13 -9.87 -4.36 -9.73
N ASP A 14 -11.10 -4.86 -9.52
CA ASP A 14 -11.35 -6.31 -9.52
C ASP A 14 -11.18 -6.98 -10.89
N ARG A 15 -11.15 -6.18 -11.97
CA ARG A 15 -10.98 -6.65 -13.35
C ARG A 15 -9.55 -6.49 -13.86
N LEU A 16 -8.69 -5.84 -13.10
CA LEU A 16 -7.28 -5.67 -13.47
C LEU A 16 -6.47 -6.85 -12.96
N ASP A 17 -5.56 -7.34 -13.79
CA ASP A 17 -4.59 -8.33 -13.36
C ASP A 17 -3.47 -7.67 -12.55
N LYS A 18 -2.75 -8.51 -11.79
CA LYS A 18 -1.70 -8.07 -10.87
C LYS A 18 -0.59 -7.27 -11.56
N MET A 19 -0.24 -7.61 -12.80
CA MET A 19 0.85 -6.95 -13.52
C MET A 19 0.47 -5.51 -13.85
N THR A 20 -0.71 -5.30 -14.45
CA THR A 20 -1.26 -3.96 -14.71
C THR A 20 -1.41 -3.14 -13.44
N ILE A 21 -1.80 -3.75 -12.32
CA ILE A 21 -1.89 -3.05 -11.03
C ILE A 21 -0.52 -2.53 -10.58
N LEU A 22 0.55 -3.32 -10.75
CA LEU A 22 1.88 -2.96 -10.26
C LEU A 22 2.67 -2.07 -11.22
N GLU A 23 2.49 -2.23 -12.52
CA GLU A 23 3.26 -1.53 -13.56
C GLU A 23 2.57 -0.26 -14.05
N ASP A 24 1.24 -0.21 -14.05
CA ASP A 24 0.49 0.95 -14.56
C ASP A 24 -0.19 1.72 -13.41
N LEU A 25 -1.03 1.04 -12.63
CA LEU A 25 -1.84 1.69 -11.60
C LEU A 25 -0.99 2.25 -10.47
N LEU A 26 -0.06 1.46 -9.91
CA LEU A 26 0.76 1.88 -8.79
C LEU A 26 1.64 3.11 -9.15
N PRO A 27 2.39 3.13 -10.26
CA PRO A 27 3.13 4.33 -10.67
C PRO A 27 2.21 5.52 -10.91
N PHE A 28 1.04 5.31 -11.53
CA PHE A 28 0.05 6.37 -11.70
C PHE A 28 -0.38 6.98 -10.36
N LEU A 29 -0.66 6.16 -9.34
CA LEU A 29 -1.02 6.67 -8.01
C LEU A 29 0.11 7.44 -7.33
N LEU A 30 1.36 6.99 -7.50
CA LEU A 30 2.55 7.65 -6.93
C LEU A 30 2.86 8.99 -7.61
N ASP A 31 2.46 9.17 -8.87
CA ASP A 31 2.67 10.42 -9.62
C ASP A 31 1.59 11.49 -9.33
N ILE A 32 0.51 11.12 -8.64
CA ILE A 32 -0.54 12.07 -8.25
C ILE A 32 0.01 13.06 -7.22
N SER A 33 -0.12 14.34 -7.53
CA SER A 33 0.08 15.42 -6.57
C SER A 33 -1.17 15.64 -5.72
N PHE A 34 -1.00 15.68 -4.41
CA PHE A 34 -2.07 15.94 -3.47
C PHE A 34 -2.30 17.44 -3.31
N SER A 35 -2.93 18.06 -4.31
CA SER A 35 -3.30 19.48 -4.25
C SER A 35 -4.65 19.72 -3.56
N ASP A 36 -5.47 18.68 -3.42
CA ASP A 36 -6.85 18.72 -2.96
C ASP A 36 -7.10 17.54 -1.98
N PRO A 37 -7.66 17.80 -0.77
CA PRO A 37 -8.00 16.75 0.19
C PRO A 37 -8.88 15.64 -0.40
N ASP A 38 -9.81 15.95 -1.30
CA ASP A 38 -10.70 14.93 -1.84
C ASP A 38 -9.96 14.00 -2.83
N ILE A 39 -8.96 14.52 -3.56
CA ILE A 39 -8.06 13.69 -4.40
C ILE A 39 -7.23 12.75 -3.51
N TYR A 40 -6.67 13.27 -2.42
CA TYR A 40 -5.92 12.45 -1.47
C TYR A 40 -6.79 11.33 -0.89
N MET A 41 -8.03 11.65 -0.49
CA MET A 41 -8.97 10.66 0.03
C MET A 41 -9.34 9.60 -1.01
N ALA A 42 -9.52 9.97 -2.27
CA ALA A 42 -9.75 9.00 -3.34
C ALA A 42 -8.57 8.03 -3.51
N VAL A 43 -7.33 8.53 -3.45
CA VAL A 43 -6.12 7.70 -3.50
C VAL A 43 -6.02 6.78 -2.27
N ILE A 44 -6.36 7.28 -1.08
CA ILE A 44 -6.39 6.48 0.16
C ILE A 44 -7.41 5.33 0.05
N ASN A 45 -8.59 5.57 -0.53
CA ASN A 45 -9.59 4.51 -0.73
C ASN A 45 -9.10 3.42 -1.69
N ILE A 46 -8.41 3.81 -2.77
CA ILE A 46 -7.79 2.84 -3.69
C ILE A 46 -6.74 1.99 -2.95
N TYR A 47 -5.85 2.62 -2.18
CA TYR A 47 -4.87 1.85 -1.40
C TYR A 47 -5.52 0.97 -0.34
N LYS A 48 -6.57 1.43 0.33
CA LYS A 48 -7.38 0.62 1.26
C LYS A 48 -7.94 -0.60 0.55
N ARG A 49 -8.44 -0.46 -0.68
CA ARG A 49 -8.89 -1.58 -1.51
C ARG A 49 -7.74 -2.52 -1.87
N MET A 50 -6.58 -2.00 -2.27
CA MET A 50 -5.39 -2.81 -2.57
C MET A 50 -4.89 -3.60 -1.35
N LEU A 51 -5.12 -3.11 -0.13
CA LEU A 51 -4.75 -3.80 1.10
C LEU A 51 -5.66 -4.98 1.44
N THR A 52 -6.89 -5.03 0.91
CA THR A 52 -7.86 -6.09 1.23
C THR A 52 -7.45 -7.48 0.74
N ASP A 53 -6.66 -7.55 -0.33
CA ASP A 53 -6.32 -8.82 -0.97
C ASP A 53 -4.85 -8.81 -1.44
N LYS A 54 -4.18 -9.96 -1.30
CA LYS A 54 -2.81 -10.16 -1.79
C LYS A 54 -2.74 -10.17 -3.32
N LYS A 55 -3.86 -10.40 -4.03
CA LYS A 55 -3.93 -10.39 -5.51
C LYS A 55 -3.47 -9.07 -6.13
N PHE A 56 -3.62 -7.95 -5.40
CA PHE A 56 -3.19 -6.63 -5.84
C PHE A 56 -1.67 -6.40 -5.75
N GLY A 57 -0.91 -7.38 -5.25
CA GLY A 57 0.56 -7.36 -5.32
C GLY A 57 1.24 -6.35 -4.40
N LEU A 58 0.52 -5.73 -3.48
CA LEU A 58 1.09 -4.74 -2.56
C LEU A 58 1.96 -5.43 -1.48
N THR A 59 3.25 -5.58 -1.76
CA THR A 59 4.22 -6.25 -0.87
C THR A 59 4.67 -5.32 0.27
N TYR A 60 5.21 -5.89 1.36
CA TYR A 60 5.77 -5.09 2.46
C TYR A 60 6.86 -4.13 1.96
N ASN A 61 7.66 -4.55 0.97
CA ASN A 61 8.74 -3.73 0.42
C ASN A 61 8.20 -2.52 -0.35
N VAL A 62 7.18 -2.71 -1.20
CA VAL A 62 6.51 -1.61 -1.92
C VAL A 62 5.84 -0.63 -0.95
N ILE A 63 5.21 -1.15 0.11
CA ILE A 63 4.61 -0.33 1.16
C ILE A 63 5.67 0.56 1.82
N ALA A 64 6.80 -0.03 2.24
CA ALA A 64 7.87 0.65 2.96
C ALA A 64 8.59 1.71 2.11
N THR A 65 8.88 1.38 0.85
CA THR A 65 9.79 2.17 0.01
C THR A 65 9.09 3.19 -0.87
N LYS A 66 7.80 2.99 -1.17
CA LYS A 66 7.05 3.84 -2.11
C LYS A 66 5.79 4.43 -1.50
N VAL A 67 4.89 3.57 -1.02
CA VAL A 67 3.53 4.00 -0.67
C VAL A 67 3.50 4.83 0.61
N LEU A 68 4.08 4.34 1.71
CA LEU A 68 4.12 5.10 2.96
C LEU A 68 4.88 6.44 2.80
N PRO A 69 6.08 6.49 2.20
CA PRO A 69 6.78 7.74 1.94
C PRO A 69 5.98 8.75 1.11
N HIS A 70 5.16 8.27 0.16
CA HIS A 70 4.32 9.12 -0.67
C HIS A 70 3.13 9.71 0.10
N LEU A 71 2.48 8.92 0.96
CA LEU A 71 1.25 9.32 1.66
C LEU A 71 1.51 10.16 2.92
N ILE A 72 2.53 9.80 3.72
CA ILE A 72 2.81 10.41 5.02
C ILE A 72 2.93 11.95 4.96
N PRO A 73 3.62 12.58 4.00
CA PRO A 73 3.77 14.03 3.96
C PRO A 73 2.45 14.80 3.91
N TYR A 74 1.38 14.20 3.39
CA TYR A 74 0.08 14.87 3.31
C TYR A 74 -0.70 14.85 4.63
N THR A 75 -0.33 13.99 5.57
CA THR A 75 -0.98 13.90 6.90
C THR A 75 -0.89 15.20 7.71
N VAL A 76 0.07 16.07 7.39
CA VAL A 76 0.25 17.37 8.04
C VAL A 76 -0.42 18.53 7.28
N ASN A 77 -1.21 18.24 6.22
CA ASN A 77 -1.92 19.29 5.48
C ASN A 77 -2.98 19.95 6.38
N PRO A 78 -2.95 21.29 6.58
CA PRO A 78 -3.91 21.99 7.43
C PRO A 78 -5.36 21.92 6.93
N ASN A 79 -5.57 21.63 5.64
CA ASN A 79 -6.90 21.53 5.05
C ASN A 79 -7.52 20.12 5.15
N LEU A 80 -6.80 19.16 5.74
CA LEU A 80 -7.32 17.80 5.91
C LEU A 80 -8.38 17.78 7.01
N ARG A 81 -9.60 17.34 6.66
CA ARG A 81 -10.72 17.25 7.62
C ARG A 81 -10.40 16.21 8.70
N ARG A 82 -10.93 16.42 9.91
CA ARG A 82 -10.68 15.52 11.06
C ARG A 82 -11.05 14.07 10.78
N ASP A 83 -12.22 13.84 10.19
CA ASP A 83 -12.69 12.48 9.89
C ASP A 83 -11.85 11.82 8.78
N ASP A 84 -11.42 12.62 7.79
CA ASP A 84 -10.50 12.17 6.74
C ASP A 84 -9.14 11.78 7.32
N PHE A 85 -8.58 12.61 8.21
CA PHE A 85 -7.32 12.31 8.90
C PHE A 85 -7.40 10.99 9.68
N ARG A 86 -8.51 10.73 10.38
CA ARG A 86 -8.70 9.45 11.07
C ARG A 86 -8.67 8.28 10.09
N CYS A 87 -9.42 8.37 8.98
CA CYS A 87 -9.44 7.32 7.95
C CYS A 87 -8.05 7.07 7.34
N VAL A 88 -7.28 8.15 7.12
CA VAL A 88 -5.91 8.09 6.63
C VAL A 88 -5.03 7.35 7.62
N MET A 89 -5.06 7.73 8.90
CA MET A 89 -4.24 7.09 9.94
C MET A 89 -4.58 5.61 10.13
N GLU A 90 -5.86 5.24 10.08
CA GLU A 90 -6.29 3.83 10.09
C GLU A 90 -5.67 3.05 8.92
N THR A 91 -5.67 3.65 7.73
CA THR A 91 -5.10 3.03 6.52
C THR A 91 -3.58 2.91 6.61
N LEU A 92 -2.88 3.95 7.07
CA LEU A 92 -1.42 3.94 7.25
C LEU A 92 -0.99 2.91 8.32
N ASN A 93 -1.76 2.78 9.41
CA ASN A 93 -1.50 1.76 10.43
C ASN A 93 -1.71 0.34 9.89
N ALA A 94 -2.73 0.11 9.06
CA ALA A 94 -2.91 -1.18 8.39
C ALA A 94 -1.73 -1.50 7.45
N MET A 95 -1.22 -0.50 6.73
CA MET A 95 0.00 -0.66 5.92
C MET A 95 1.22 -1.00 6.78
N TRP A 96 1.40 -0.32 7.90
CA TRP A 96 2.49 -0.57 8.84
C TRP A 96 2.44 -2.00 9.40
N SER A 97 1.27 -2.45 9.84
CA SER A 97 1.07 -3.82 10.35
C SER A 97 1.38 -4.87 9.28
N ARG A 98 0.98 -4.63 8.02
CA ARG A 98 1.31 -5.51 6.90
C ARG A 98 2.81 -5.52 6.59
N LEU A 99 3.48 -4.38 6.75
CA LEU A 99 4.93 -4.28 6.60
C LEU A 99 5.63 -5.15 7.67
N GLU A 100 5.30 -4.93 8.93
CA GLU A 100 5.86 -5.63 10.08
C GLU A 100 5.66 -7.15 9.96
N THR A 101 4.40 -7.57 9.76
CA THR A 101 4.05 -9.00 9.63
C THR A 101 4.74 -9.63 8.41
N GLY A 102 4.76 -8.92 7.28
CA GLY A 102 5.38 -9.40 6.05
C GLY A 102 6.89 -9.59 6.18
N ARG A 103 7.58 -8.63 6.80
CA ARG A 103 9.03 -8.72 7.01
C ARG A 103 9.39 -9.78 8.06
N ALA A 104 8.64 -9.87 9.15
CA ALA A 104 8.84 -10.89 10.18
C ALA A 104 8.63 -12.31 9.63
N ALA A 105 7.62 -12.51 8.78
CA ALA A 105 7.40 -13.81 8.14
C ALA A 105 8.56 -14.22 7.23
N GLN A 106 9.15 -13.27 6.49
CA GLN A 106 10.32 -13.56 5.65
C GLN A 106 11.55 -13.91 6.50
N MET A 107 11.85 -13.15 7.56
CA MET A 107 13.00 -13.42 8.44
C MET A 107 12.92 -14.84 9.03
N LYS A 108 11.74 -15.27 9.47
CA LYS A 108 11.54 -16.65 9.97
C LYS A 108 11.83 -17.75 8.94
N LEU A 109 11.55 -17.48 7.66
CA LEU A 109 11.85 -18.44 6.58
C LEU A 109 13.36 -18.47 6.30
N GLU A 110 14.02 -17.32 6.32
CA GLU A 110 15.49 -17.20 6.16
C GLU A 110 16.22 -17.92 7.31
N ASP A 111 15.73 -17.79 8.55
CA ASP A 111 16.30 -18.47 9.72
C ASP A 111 16.11 -20.00 9.66
N ALA A 112 15.00 -20.47 9.09
CA ALA A 112 14.70 -21.90 8.98
C ALA A 112 15.54 -22.60 7.89
N ASP A 113 15.80 -21.91 6.77
CA ASP A 113 16.61 -22.44 5.64
C ASP A 113 18.10 -22.55 6.01
N GLY A 114 18.59 -21.66 6.89
CA GLY A 114 19.97 -21.71 7.37
C GLY A 114 20.28 -22.86 8.35
N ASN A 115 19.27 -23.45 8.98
CA ASN A 115 19.43 -24.51 9.99
C ASN A 115 19.46 -25.93 9.40
N ASP A 116 19.05 -26.13 8.14
CA ASP A 116 19.06 -27.45 7.46
C ASP A 116 20.45 -27.80 6.89
N SER A 117 21.31 -26.79 6.68
CA SER A 117 22.68 -26.95 6.17
C SER A 117 23.73 -27.35 7.22
N MET A 118 23.36 -27.51 8.49
CA MET A 118 24.30 -27.81 9.59
C MET A 118 24.23 -29.27 10.08
N ASP A 119 23.23 -30.04 9.64
CA ASP A 119 22.98 -31.42 10.08
C ASP A 119 23.56 -32.50 9.14
N GLU A 120 24.31 -32.13 8.08
CA GLU A 120 24.95 -33.07 7.14
C GLU A 120 26.38 -33.48 7.55
N TYR A 121 26.85 -33.10 8.74
CA TYR A 121 28.19 -33.43 9.25
C TYR A 121 28.21 -34.01 10.69
N GLU A 122 27.25 -34.86 11.05
CA GLU A 122 27.37 -35.74 12.24
C GLU A 122 27.04 -37.20 11.94
#